data_AF-A0A1F8XPM9-F1
#
_entry.id   AF-A0A1F8XPM9-F1
#
_cell.length_a   1.000
_cell.length_b   1.000
_cell.length_c   1.000
_cell.angle_alpha   90.00
_cell.angle_beta   90.00
_cell.angle_gamma   90.00
#
_symmetry.space_group_name_H-M   'P 1'
#
loop_
_entity.id
_entity.type
_entity.pdbx_description
1 polymer ?
#
loop_
_entity_poly.entity_id
_entity_poly.type
_entity_poly.pdbx_seq_one_letter_code
_entity_poly.pdbx_strand_id
1 'polypeptide(L)' 'MKSYIFITSEGFTFQPDSDSPIPDIENCQVLGFGSGVDSDDAFRNFLKENEFLLDTSFVEVTALELANNEERYFYLKNP' A
#
# COMPACT_ATOMS: atom_id res chain seq x y z
N MET A 1 -11.46 16.83 -0.25
CA MET A 1 -11.33 15.39 0.02
C MET A 1 -9.88 15.04 -0.28
N LYS A 2 -9.22 14.37 0.65
CA LYS A 2 -7.80 14.03 0.60
C LYS A 2 -7.65 12.59 0.11
N SER A 3 -6.57 12.31 -0.61
CA SER A 3 -6.25 10.97 -1.12
C SER A 3 -5.17 10.34 -0.25
N TYR A 4 -5.29 9.03 -0.03
CA TYR A 4 -4.37 8.26 0.80
C TYR A 4 -3.94 6.98 0.12
N ILE A 5 -2.71 6.56 0.42
CA ILE A 5 -2.23 5.19 0.18
C ILE A 5 -2.24 4.47 1.53
N PHE A 6 -2.81 3.28 1.57
CA PHE A 6 -2.78 2.40 2.73
C PHE A 6 -1.70 1.34 2.52
N ILE A 7 -0.75 1.28 3.44
CA ILE A 7 0.35 0.31 3.40
C ILE A 7 0.39 -0.49 4.69
N THR A 8 0.96 -1.69 4.62
CA THR A 8 1.39 -2.44 5.80
C THR A 8 2.87 -2.79 5.66
N SER A 9 3.60 -2.79 6.77
CA SER A 9 4.95 -3.37 6.86
C SER A 9 4.92 -4.86 7.19
N GLU A 10 3.73 -5.42 7.40
CA GLU A 10 3.56 -6.85 7.63
C GLU A 10 3.63 -7.62 6.32
N GLY A 11 4.29 -8.78 6.35
CA GLY A 11 4.41 -9.66 5.19
C GLY A 11 5.78 -9.59 4.51
N PHE A 12 6.02 -10.58 3.65
CA PHE A 12 7.25 -10.69 2.88
C PHE A 12 6.96 -10.41 1.41
N THR A 13 7.88 -9.72 0.75
CA THR A 13 7.82 -9.49 -0.69
C THR A 13 9.04 -10.11 -1.36
N PHE A 14 8.81 -10.75 -2.50
CA PHE A 14 9.86 -11.32 -3.34
C PHE A 14 9.98 -10.50 -4.62
N GLN A 15 11.19 -10.34 -5.14
CA GLN A 15 11.38 -9.68 -6.42
C GLN A 15 10.74 -10.52 -7.54
N PRO A 16 10.22 -9.88 -8.61
CA PRO A 16 9.82 -10.59 -9.81
C PRO A 16 10.96 -11.48 -10.31
N ASP A 17 10.64 -12.71 -10.70
CA ASP A 17 11.58 -13.72 -11.21
C ASP A 17 12.70 -14.12 -10.22
N SER A 18 12.52 -13.90 -8.91
CA SER A 18 13.44 -14.39 -7.87
C SER A 18 13.08 -15.81 -7.44
N ASP A 19 14.02 -16.75 -7.62
CA ASP A 19 13.95 -18.11 -7.06
C ASP A 19 14.44 -18.17 -5.61
N SER A 20 14.80 -17.03 -5.02
CA SER A 20 15.32 -16.96 -3.65
C SER A 20 14.19 -17.16 -2.63
N PRO A 21 14.34 -18.09 -1.66
CA PRO A 21 13.40 -18.21 -0.54
C PRO A 21 13.61 -17.10 0.50
N ILE A 22 14.62 -16.24 0.33
CA ILE A 22 14.94 -15.14 1.22
C ILE A 22 14.30 -13.85 0.66
N PRO A 23 13.48 -13.14 1.44
CA PRO A 23 12.96 -11.83 1.06
C PRO A 23 14.13 -10.86 0.86
N ASP A 24 14.18 -10.21 -0.31
CA ASP A 24 15.37 -9.44 -0.72
C ASP A 24 15.53 -8.10 0.04
N ILE A 25 14.43 -7.52 0.54
CA ILE A 25 14.40 -6.20 1.18
C ILE A 25 13.25 -6.07 2.20
N GLU A 26 13.43 -5.24 3.23
CA GLU A 26 12.32 -4.77 4.08
C GLU A 26 11.43 -3.85 3.25
N ASN A 27 10.23 -4.34 2.93
CA ASN A 27 9.27 -3.63 2.09
C ASN A 27 7.96 -3.38 2.83
N CYS A 28 7.31 -2.29 2.44
CA CYS A 28 5.90 -2.11 2.72
C CYS A 28 5.07 -2.62 1.54
N GLN A 29 3.98 -3.31 1.84
CA GLN A 29 3.00 -3.73 0.85
C GLN A 29 1.90 -2.68 0.75
N VAL A 30 1.52 -2.30 -0.48
CA VAL A 30 0.36 -1.42 -0.71
C VAL A 30 -0.91 -2.27 -0.63
N LEU A 31 -1.77 -1.95 0.33
CA LEU A 31 -3.09 -2.57 0.49
C LEU A 31 -4.13 -1.92 -0.44
N GLY A 32 -3.93 -0.65 -0.77
CA GLY A 32 -4.73 0.07 -1.76
C GLY A 32 -4.77 1.57 -1.53
N PHE A 33 -5.76 2.21 -2.14
CA PHE A 33 -5.94 3.65 -2.14
C PHE A 33 -7.33 3.98 -1.60
N GLY A 34 -7.47 5.13 -0.95
CA GLY A 34 -8.78 5.62 -0.52
C GLY A 34 -8.81 7.13 -0.38
N SER A 35 -10.01 7.67 -0.19
CA SER A 35 -10.21 9.12 -0.04
C SER A 35 -11.25 9.45 1.03
N GLY A 36 -11.06 10.59 1.68
CA GLY A 36 -11.91 11.02 2.80
C GLY A 36 -11.67 12.46 3.19
N VAL A 37 -12.40 12.93 4.19
CA VAL A 37 -12.17 14.26 4.79
C VAL A 37 -10.83 14.30 5.53
N ASP A 38 -10.48 13.19 6.18
CA ASP A 38 -9.23 12.91 6.89
C ASP A 38 -8.84 11.42 6.73
N SER A 39 -7.77 10.98 7.40
CA SER A 39 -7.27 9.61 7.32
C SER A 39 -8.25 8.58 7.85
N ASP A 40 -8.99 8.90 8.91
CA ASP A 40 -9.93 7.97 9.55
C ASP A 40 -11.14 7.75 8.65
N ASP A 41 -11.65 8.84 8.06
CA ASP A 41 -12.72 8.78 7.08
C ASP A 41 -12.31 8.02 5.81
N ALA A 42 -11.10 8.30 5.31
CA ALA A 42 -10.55 7.61 4.16
C ALA A 42 -10.37 6.10 4.41
N PHE A 43 -9.90 5.72 5.60
CA PHE A 43 -9.72 4.31 5.97
C PHE A 43 -11.05 3.58 6.07
N ARG A 44 -12.09 4.19 6.65
CA ARG A 44 -13.44 3.60 6.68
C ARG A 44 -14.01 3.41 5.28
N ASN A 45 -13.80 4.37 4.37
CA ASN A 45 -14.25 4.23 2.97
C ASN A 45 -13.47 3.13 2.25
N PHE A 46 -12.15 3.10 2.42
CA PHE A 46 -11.27 2.06 1.89
C PHE A 46 -11.68 0.65 2.34
N LEU A 47 -11.96 0.44 3.62
CA LEU A 47 -12.38 -0.87 4.14
C LEU A 47 -13.73 -1.34 3.59
N LYS A 48 -14.69 -0.43 3.37
CA LYS A 48 -15.98 -0.79 2.75
C LYS A 48 -15.82 -1.30 1.32
N GLU A 49 -14.83 -0.77 0.60
CA GLU A 49 -14.53 -1.19 -0.78
C GLU A 49 -13.64 -2.45 -0.82
N ASN A 50 -12.95 -2.76 0.28
CA ASN A 50 -11.95 -3.82 0.38
C ASN A 50 -12.20 -4.71 1.61
N GLU A 51 -13.44 -5.18 1.81
CA GLU A 51 -13.84 -5.96 3.00
C GLU A 51 -12.98 -7.22 3.20
N PHE A 52 -12.42 -7.79 2.13
CA PHE A 52 -11.53 -8.96 2.18
C PHE A 52 -10.30 -8.74 3.08
N LEU A 53 -9.88 -7.48 3.32
CA LEU A 53 -8.77 -7.16 4.21
C LEU A 53 -9.05 -7.58 5.66
N LEU A 54 -10.33 -7.64 6.07
CA LEU A 54 -10.75 -8.08 7.39
C LEU A 54 -10.52 -9.59 7.62
N ASP A 55 -10.41 -10.36 6.54
CA ASP A 55 -10.12 -11.80 6.59
C ASP A 55 -8.62 -12.12 6.53
N THR A 56 -7.77 -11.10 6.36
CA THR A 56 -6.31 -11.26 6.33
C THR A 56 -5.73 -11.36 7.75
N SER A 57 -4.45 -11.74 7.85
CA SER A 57 -3.72 -11.75 9.13
C SER A 57 -3.04 -10.42 9.46
N PHE A 58 -3.24 -9.37 8.65
CA PHE A 58 -2.65 -8.06 8.90
C PHE A 58 -3.30 -7.38 10.10
N VAL A 59 -2.51 -6.73 10.93
CA VAL A 59 -2.93 -6.03 12.16
C VAL A 59 -2.74 -4.52 12.03
N GLU A 60 -1.68 -4.09 11.35
CA GLU A 60 -1.24 -2.70 11.27
C GLU A 60 -1.36 -2.17 9.84
N VAL A 61 -2.05 -1.04 9.70
CA VAL A 61 -2.18 -0.30 8.46
C VAL A 61 -1.77 1.14 8.69
N THR A 62 -0.86 1.63 7.86
CA THR A 62 -0.42 3.02 7.84
C THR A 62 -1.08 3.77 6.69
N ALA A 63 -1.62 4.95 6.97
CA ALA A 63 -2.19 5.86 5.97
C ALA A 63 -1.17 6.95 5.59
N LEU A 64 -0.90 7.10 4.31
CA LEU A 64 -0.03 8.15 3.77
C LEU A 64 -0.85 9.11 2.90
N GLU A 65 -0.96 10.38 3.31
CA GLU A 65 -1.67 11.41 2.53
C GLU A 65 -0.87 11.79 1.28
N LEU A 66 -1.53 11.79 0.13
CA LEU A 66 -0.94 12.25 -1.12
C LEU A 66 -1.03 13.78 -1.23
N ALA A 67 0.09 14.42 -1.53
CA ALA A 67 0.11 15.86 -1.79
C ALA A 67 -0.70 16.23 -3.05
N ASN A 68 -0.65 15.37 -4.08
CA ASN A 68 -1.43 15.46 -5.30
C ASN A 68 -1.49 14.08 -5.99
N ASN A 69 -2.25 13.99 -7.10
CA ASN A 69 -2.36 12.77 -7.91
C ASN A 69 -1.38 12.78 -9.11
N GLU A 70 -0.28 13.52 -9.05
CA GLU A 70 0.73 13.50 -10.12
C GLU A 70 1.63 12.27 -9.96
N GLU A 71 1.70 11.46 -11.01
CA GLU A 71 2.62 10.33 -11.07
C GLU A 71 3.88 10.70 -11.88
N ARG A 72 5.04 10.24 -11.41
CA ARG A 72 6.31 10.34 -12.15
C ARG A 72 7.04 9.01 -12.09
N TYR A 73 7.46 8.55 -13.26
CA TYR A 73 8.17 7.30 -13.42
C TYR A 73 9.68 7.55 -13.45
N PHE A 74 10.42 6.80 -12.65
CA PHE A 74 11.88 6.80 -12.63
C PHE A 74 12.38 5.41 -13.02
N TYR A 75 13.36 5.36 -13.92
CA TYR A 75 13.93 4.10 -14.41
C TYR A 75 15.31 3.90 -13.78
N LEU A 76 15.52 2.77 -13.10
CA LEU A 76 16.81 2.40 -12.52
C LEU A 76 17.79 1.81 -13.56
N LYS A 77 17.26 1.39 -14.70
CA LYS A 77 18.01 0.88 -15.86
C LYS A 77 17.47 1.58 -17.10
N ASN A 78 18.30 1.79 -18.11
CA ASN A 78 17.81 2.31 -19.39
C ASN A 78 16.78 1.31 -19.96
N PRO A 79 15.55 1.77 -20.25
CA PRO A 79 14.51 0.92 -20.82
C PRO A 79 14.84 0.47 -22.26
#